data_AF-A0A822DQS2-F1
#
_entry.id   AF-A0A822DQS2-F1
#
_cell.length_a   1.000
_cell.length_b   1.000
_cell.length_c   1.000
_cell.angle_alpha   90.00
_cell.angle_beta   90.00
_cell.angle_gamma   90.00
#
_symmetry.space_group_name_H-M   'P 1'
#
loop_
_entity.id
_entity.type
_entity.pdbx_description
1 polymer ?
#
loop_
_entity_poly.entity_id
_entity_poly.type
_entity_poly.pdbx_seq_one_letter_code
_entity_poly.pdbx_strand_id
1 'polypeptide(L)'
;MLNKPDVLTMLIKNINGNVNRNAIHTDLMFNYRHALDAKQHQVLKNKPNALLFQLYIDDIGLTNPIGPKKDTQKITMIYFQLEDLPDTVRSMLNSIGLIAMCHSSYLCNKSNRKKFFDAIIEYLNALQSTGIFIPTLRYHLNFTFTILAGDHLASNDIGGFQKIFSTGEFCRHCHINYDQKLIPLNQISHPRRITDQHNYIVQKVIDLDNNAVLQGVADRSPLANLIGFHAVRSLPNDPMHDFHEGVCGQLLMAILKEASAKRLLTYGEIESRLISFEYGMNDKSNKPPILRKKHLNKGKFVAFVILTGEIQAKSPAISFINSNKGKPLLIVADEYAFKLNKATTTTKYWICTINGYAAKVHTDSTNLLMKTVDNHSHLPEKEKLEVLEIREKITFLFFIVLNIFLTVNIST
;
A
#
# COMPACT_ATOMS: atom_id res chain seq x y z
N MET A 1 -5.05 -3.18 -28.66
CA MET A 1 -4.07 -4.09 -28.01
C MET A 1 -4.35 -5.56 -28.32
N LEU A 2 -5.55 -6.08 -28.04
CA LEU A 2 -5.88 -7.52 -28.13
C LEU A 2 -5.89 -8.11 -29.56
N ASN A 3 -5.88 -7.29 -30.61
CA ASN A 3 -5.79 -7.74 -32.01
C ASN A 3 -4.39 -8.17 -32.45
N LYS A 4 -3.36 -7.98 -31.59
CA LYS A 4 -1.99 -8.43 -31.87
C LYS A 4 -1.84 -9.90 -31.44
N PRO A 5 -1.47 -10.83 -32.35
CA PRO A 5 -1.37 -12.26 -32.05
C PRO A 5 -0.51 -12.57 -30.82
N ASP A 6 0.68 -11.96 -30.72
CA ASP A 6 1.62 -12.21 -29.63
C ASP A 6 1.04 -11.83 -28.26
N VAL A 7 0.31 -10.72 -28.21
CA VAL A 7 -0.32 -10.23 -26.98
C VAL A 7 -1.46 -11.14 -26.55
N LEU A 8 -2.30 -11.59 -27.49
CA LEU A 8 -3.39 -12.52 -27.15
C LEU A 8 -2.83 -13.87 -26.69
N THR A 9 -1.82 -14.41 -27.36
CA THR A 9 -1.19 -15.68 -26.96
C THR A 9 -0.56 -15.56 -25.57
N MET A 10 0.13 -14.46 -25.29
CA MET A 10 0.69 -14.18 -23.96
C MET A 10 -0.41 -14.10 -22.88
N LEU A 11 -1.51 -13.39 -23.18
CA LEU A 11 -2.65 -13.26 -22.28
C LEU A 11 -3.31 -14.61 -21.99
N ILE A 12 -3.60 -15.41 -23.02
CA ILE A 12 -4.20 -16.74 -22.88
C ILE A 12 -3.28 -17.65 -22.07
N LYS A 13 -1.97 -17.63 -22.34
CA LYS A 13 -0.98 -18.39 -21.56
C LYS A 13 -1.00 -17.99 -20.09
N ASN A 14 -1.08 -16.68 -19.79
CA ASN A 14 -1.14 -16.19 -18.42
C ASN A 14 -2.43 -16.60 -17.71
N ILE A 15 -3.59 -16.47 -18.37
CA ILE A 15 -4.89 -16.94 -17.86
C ILE A 15 -4.82 -18.42 -17.52
N ASN A 16 -4.40 -19.26 -18.48
CA ASN A 16 -4.32 -20.71 -18.27
C ASN A 16 -3.34 -21.07 -17.16
N GLY A 17 -2.22 -20.36 -17.05
CA GLY A 17 -1.28 -20.53 -15.93
C GLY A 17 -1.92 -20.21 -14.58
N ASN A 18 -2.67 -19.11 -14.50
CA ASN A 18 -3.34 -18.68 -13.27
C ASN A 18 -4.50 -19.58 -12.86
N VAL A 19 -5.28 -20.09 -13.83
CA VAL A 19 -6.39 -21.02 -13.60
C VAL A 19 -5.88 -22.36 -13.09
N ASN A 20 -4.79 -22.87 -13.69
CA ASN A 20 -4.23 -24.18 -13.34
C ASN A 20 -3.20 -24.14 -12.20
N ARG A 21 -2.94 -22.98 -11.61
CA ARG A 21 -2.09 -22.89 -10.40
C ARG A 21 -2.79 -23.65 -9.28
N ASN A 22 -2.30 -24.86 -9.01
CA ASN A 22 -2.70 -25.63 -7.84
C ASN A 22 -2.41 -24.80 -6.59
N ALA A 23 -3.37 -24.78 -5.67
CA ALA A 23 -3.30 -24.14 -4.36
C ALA A 23 -2.30 -24.84 -3.41
N ILE A 24 -1.07 -25.10 -3.89
CA ILE A 24 0.04 -25.69 -3.10
C ILE A 24 0.47 -24.72 -1.98
N HIS A 25 0.05 -23.45 -2.05
CA HIS A 25 0.12 -22.48 -0.98
C HIS A 25 -1.29 -21.99 -0.66
N THR A 26 -2.02 -22.71 0.20
CA THR A 26 -3.42 -22.41 0.58
C THR A 26 -3.61 -21.04 1.20
N ASP A 27 -2.51 -20.37 1.57
CA ASP A 27 -2.51 -19.15 2.38
C ASP A 27 -2.13 -17.91 1.55
N LEU A 28 -1.80 -18.08 0.26
CA LEU A 28 -1.36 -16.99 -0.62
C LEU A 28 -2.31 -16.78 -1.80
N MET A 29 -2.82 -15.56 -1.94
CA MET A 29 -3.62 -15.12 -3.07
C MET A 29 -2.74 -14.41 -4.10
N PHE A 30 -2.54 -15.00 -5.29
CA PHE A 30 -1.72 -14.39 -6.35
C PHE A 30 -2.50 -13.49 -7.29
N ASN A 31 -3.78 -13.78 -7.48
CA ASN A 31 -4.71 -12.99 -8.30
C ASN A 31 -6.14 -13.21 -7.80
N TYR A 32 -7.08 -12.41 -8.32
CA TYR A 32 -8.49 -12.50 -7.91
C TYR A 32 -9.10 -13.89 -8.14
N ARG A 33 -8.63 -14.70 -9.12
CA ARG A 33 -9.16 -16.06 -9.36
C ARG A 33 -8.95 -17.00 -8.17
N HIS A 34 -7.98 -16.70 -7.31
CA HIS A 34 -7.69 -17.47 -6.09
C HIS A 34 -8.50 -16.98 -4.87
N ALA A 35 -9.17 -15.83 -4.99
CA ALA A 35 -10.00 -15.29 -3.92
C ALA A 35 -11.20 -16.21 -3.63
N LEU A 36 -11.64 -16.24 -2.37
CA LEU A 36 -12.87 -16.95 -1.99
C LEU A 36 -14.09 -16.43 -2.75
N ASP A 37 -14.14 -15.12 -3.01
CA ASP A 37 -15.21 -14.49 -3.79
C ASP A 37 -15.26 -14.99 -5.23
N ALA A 38 -14.11 -15.27 -5.86
CA ALA A 38 -14.06 -15.81 -7.21
C ALA A 38 -14.69 -17.22 -7.29
N LYS A 39 -14.58 -18.04 -6.24
CA LYS A 39 -15.24 -19.35 -6.16
C LYS A 39 -16.76 -19.24 -6.17
N GLN A 40 -17.30 -18.11 -5.71
CA GLN A 40 -18.74 -17.82 -5.69
C GLN A 40 -19.20 -17.03 -6.92
N HIS A 41 -18.27 -16.56 -7.76
CA HIS A 41 -18.55 -15.69 -8.90
C HIS A 41 -19.23 -16.46 -10.04
N GLN A 42 -20.42 -16.02 -10.44
CA GLN A 42 -21.28 -16.72 -11.41
C GLN A 42 -20.59 -16.95 -12.76
N VAL A 43 -19.91 -15.94 -13.31
CA VAL A 43 -19.23 -16.05 -14.60
C VAL A 43 -18.03 -17.01 -14.52
N LEU A 44 -17.20 -16.94 -13.47
CA LEU A 44 -16.00 -17.77 -13.33
C LEU A 44 -16.33 -19.24 -13.08
N LYS A 45 -17.47 -19.56 -12.46
CA LYS A 45 -17.96 -20.95 -12.33
C LYS A 45 -18.19 -21.61 -13.69
N ASN A 46 -18.75 -20.87 -14.65
CA ASN A 46 -19.10 -21.39 -15.97
C ASN A 46 -17.99 -21.21 -16.99
N LYS A 47 -17.21 -20.13 -16.87
CA LYS A 47 -16.16 -19.72 -17.79
C LYS A 47 -14.90 -19.39 -16.97
N PRO A 48 -14.17 -20.40 -16.47
CA PRO A 48 -13.02 -20.19 -15.58
C PRO A 48 -11.87 -19.42 -16.23
N ASN A 49 -11.83 -19.38 -17.56
CA ASN A 49 -10.87 -18.64 -18.37
C ASN A 49 -11.37 -17.25 -18.82
N ALA A 50 -12.52 -16.77 -18.33
CA ALA A 50 -12.99 -15.42 -18.63
C ALA A 50 -11.96 -14.39 -18.15
N LEU A 51 -11.58 -13.47 -19.03
CA LEU A 51 -10.63 -12.39 -18.76
C LEU A 51 -11.18 -11.46 -17.69
N LEU A 52 -10.39 -11.27 -16.63
CA LEU A 52 -10.74 -10.42 -15.52
C LEU A 52 -10.53 -8.95 -15.87
N PHE A 53 -11.51 -8.11 -15.54
CA PHE A 53 -11.34 -6.67 -15.53
C PHE A 53 -11.78 -6.07 -14.20
N GLN A 54 -10.91 -5.23 -13.64
CA GLN A 54 -11.24 -4.39 -12.49
C GLN A 54 -11.68 -3.02 -12.98
N LEU A 55 -12.57 -2.40 -12.21
CA LEU A 55 -12.93 -1.00 -12.35
C LEU A 55 -12.19 -0.16 -11.33
N TYR A 56 -11.91 1.09 -11.68
CA TYR A 56 -11.36 2.07 -10.76
C TYR A 56 -12.15 3.38 -10.89
N ILE A 57 -12.49 4.02 -9.77
CA ILE A 57 -13.15 5.32 -9.73
C ILE A 57 -12.29 6.33 -8.99
N ASP A 58 -12.14 7.51 -9.58
CA ASP A 58 -11.39 8.62 -9.00
C ASP A 58 -11.96 9.97 -9.43
N ASP A 59 -11.78 10.97 -8.58
CA ASP A 59 -12.22 12.36 -8.82
C ASP A 59 -11.00 13.24 -9.10
N ILE A 60 -10.91 13.76 -10.32
CA ILE A 60 -9.84 14.67 -10.71
C ILE A 60 -10.32 16.12 -10.58
N GLY A 61 -9.58 16.94 -9.83
CA GLY A 61 -9.75 18.39 -9.82
C GLY A 61 -9.04 19.05 -11.01
N LEU A 62 -9.78 19.79 -11.85
CA LEU A 62 -9.21 20.51 -13.00
C LEU A 62 -8.58 21.86 -12.66
N THR A 63 -8.80 22.35 -11.45
CA THR A 63 -8.30 23.65 -10.99
C THR A 63 -7.07 23.49 -10.11
N ASN A 64 -6.38 24.61 -9.83
CA ASN A 64 -5.24 24.61 -8.92
C ASN A 64 -5.64 23.99 -7.56
N PRO A 65 -4.99 22.88 -7.13
CA PRO A 65 -5.37 22.14 -5.93
C PRO A 65 -5.19 22.94 -4.62
N ILE A 66 -4.51 24.09 -4.68
CA ILE A 66 -4.22 24.95 -3.53
C ILE A 66 -5.20 26.14 -3.44
N GLY A 67 -5.96 26.43 -4.50
CA GLY A 67 -6.83 27.60 -4.56
C GLY A 67 -8.21 27.42 -3.91
N PRO A 68 -8.95 28.51 -3.62
CA PRO A 68 -10.31 28.46 -3.06
C PRO A 68 -11.33 27.74 -3.97
N LYS A 69 -10.98 27.54 -5.25
CA LYS A 69 -11.79 26.85 -6.26
C LYS A 69 -11.36 25.40 -6.51
N LYS A 70 -10.44 24.83 -5.71
CA LYS A 70 -9.87 23.48 -5.92
C LYS A 70 -10.92 22.37 -6.07
N ASP A 71 -12.06 22.49 -5.39
CA ASP A 71 -13.11 21.47 -5.38
C ASP A 71 -14.30 21.82 -6.30
N THR A 72 -14.24 22.93 -7.03
CA THR A 72 -15.39 23.43 -7.81
C THR A 72 -15.53 22.82 -9.20
N GLN A 73 -14.46 22.23 -9.74
CA GLN A 73 -14.41 21.63 -11.08
C GLN A 73 -13.81 20.24 -10.97
N LYS A 74 -14.56 19.34 -10.33
CA LYS A 74 -14.21 17.92 -10.24
C LYS A 74 -14.84 17.13 -11.36
N ILE A 75 -14.08 16.22 -11.93
CA ILE A 75 -14.56 15.22 -12.87
C ILE A 75 -14.37 13.86 -12.25
N THR A 76 -15.48 13.14 -12.10
CA THR A 76 -15.48 11.72 -11.76
C THR A 76 -15.11 10.92 -12.99
N MET A 77 -14.08 10.11 -12.86
CA MET A 77 -13.51 9.27 -13.90
C MET A 77 -13.70 7.81 -13.52
N ILE A 78 -14.16 6.99 -14.47
CA ILE A 78 -14.27 5.54 -14.32
C ILE A 78 -13.33 4.90 -15.31
N TYR A 79 -12.38 4.13 -14.79
CA TYR A 79 -11.37 3.41 -15.54
C TYR A 79 -11.60 1.91 -15.45
N PHE A 80 -10.93 1.16 -16.32
CA PHE A 80 -10.77 -0.27 -16.22
C PHE A 80 -9.33 -0.70 -16.43
N GLN A 81 -9.01 -1.87 -15.92
CA GLN A 81 -7.73 -2.52 -16.15
C GLN A 81 -7.94 -4.03 -16.25
N LEU A 82 -7.22 -4.66 -17.17
CA LEU A 82 -7.27 -6.11 -17.35
C LEU A 82 -6.31 -6.77 -16.34
N GLU A 83 -6.85 -7.61 -15.44
CA GLU A 83 -6.02 -8.17 -14.37
C GLU A 83 -5.12 -9.31 -14.84
N ASP A 84 -5.50 -10.04 -15.89
CA ASP A 84 -4.69 -11.15 -16.40
C ASP A 84 -3.56 -10.69 -17.33
N LEU A 85 -3.31 -9.38 -17.47
CA LEU A 85 -2.07 -8.91 -18.08
C LEU A 85 -0.88 -9.27 -17.18
N PRO A 86 0.29 -9.62 -17.76
CA PRO A 86 1.52 -9.78 -16.96
C PRO A 86 1.80 -8.52 -16.14
N ASP A 87 2.31 -8.69 -14.92
CA ASP A 87 2.44 -7.59 -13.96
C ASP A 87 3.24 -6.40 -14.49
N THR A 88 4.30 -6.67 -15.27
CA THR A 88 5.13 -5.64 -15.92
C THR A 88 4.38 -4.79 -16.93
N VAL A 89 3.35 -5.36 -17.58
CA VAL A 89 2.48 -4.65 -18.53
C VAL A 89 1.34 -3.98 -17.78
N ARG A 90 0.76 -4.68 -16.81
CA ARG A 90 -0.34 -4.19 -15.97
C ARG A 90 0.09 -2.97 -15.16
N SER A 91 1.34 -2.86 -14.72
CA SER A 91 1.83 -1.68 -14.01
C SER A 91 2.02 -0.43 -14.89
N MET A 92 1.88 -0.54 -16.21
CA MET A 92 2.05 0.60 -17.12
C MET A 92 0.78 1.45 -17.18
N LEU A 93 0.93 2.78 -17.22
CA LEU A 93 -0.19 3.72 -17.38
C LEU A 93 -1.02 3.44 -18.64
N ASN A 94 -0.37 3.02 -19.73
CA ASN A 94 -1.05 2.67 -20.99
C ASN A 94 -1.95 1.41 -20.90
N SER A 95 -1.91 0.68 -19.79
CA SER A 95 -2.80 -0.46 -19.54
C SER A 95 -4.10 -0.06 -18.83
N ILE A 96 -4.21 1.19 -18.37
CA ILE A 96 -5.40 1.74 -17.73
C ILE A 96 -6.27 2.36 -18.83
N GLY A 97 -7.45 1.78 -19.04
CA GLY A 97 -8.42 2.28 -20.01
C GLY A 97 -9.46 3.16 -19.34
N LEU A 98 -9.91 4.22 -20.02
CA LEU A 98 -11.02 5.04 -19.58
C LEU A 98 -12.35 4.45 -20.09
N ILE A 99 -13.34 4.31 -19.21
CA ILE A 99 -14.73 3.96 -19.58
C ILE A 99 -15.58 5.22 -19.74
N ALA A 100 -15.58 6.07 -18.71
CA ALA A 100 -16.50 7.19 -18.65
C ALA A 100 -15.93 8.34 -17.82
N MET A 101 -16.39 9.54 -18.13
CA MET A 101 -16.10 10.75 -17.38
C MET A 101 -17.38 11.57 -17.21
N CYS A 102 -17.58 12.16 -16.04
CA CYS A 102 -18.70 13.04 -15.77
C CYS A 102 -18.28 14.13 -14.78
N HIS A 103 -18.76 15.36 -14.98
CA HIS A 103 -18.52 16.40 -13.98
C HIS A 103 -19.25 16.03 -12.68
N SER A 104 -18.52 15.97 -11.57
CA SER A 104 -18.99 15.35 -10.31
C SER A 104 -20.26 15.99 -9.78
N SER A 105 -20.49 17.29 -10.04
CA SER A 105 -21.72 17.98 -9.63
C SER A 105 -23.00 17.41 -10.26
N TYR A 106 -22.92 16.82 -11.46
CA TYR A 106 -24.07 16.18 -12.10
C TYR A 106 -24.44 14.87 -11.40
N LEU A 107 -23.45 14.17 -10.84
CA LEU A 107 -23.65 12.91 -10.11
C LEU A 107 -24.25 13.13 -8.71
N CYS A 108 -24.27 14.37 -8.19
CA CYS A 108 -24.99 14.70 -6.96
C CYS A 108 -26.52 14.51 -7.10
N ASN A 109 -27.06 14.60 -8.32
CA ASN A 109 -28.47 14.33 -8.58
C ASN A 109 -28.69 12.82 -8.79
N LYS A 110 -29.56 12.21 -7.96
CA LYS A 110 -29.82 10.76 -8.00
C LYS A 110 -30.27 10.25 -9.38
N SER A 111 -31.09 11.02 -10.10
CA SER A 111 -31.59 10.64 -11.43
C SER A 111 -30.48 10.64 -12.48
N ASN A 112 -29.65 11.70 -12.51
CA ASN A 112 -28.49 11.77 -13.40
C ASN A 112 -27.47 10.68 -13.08
N ARG A 113 -27.18 10.47 -11.80
CA ARG A 113 -26.29 9.41 -11.32
C ARG A 113 -26.76 8.03 -11.78
N LYS A 114 -28.06 7.74 -11.62
CA LYS A 114 -28.66 6.49 -12.09
C LYS A 114 -28.49 6.33 -13.60
N LYS A 115 -28.84 7.33 -14.41
CA LYS A 115 -28.68 7.29 -15.87
C LYS A 115 -27.23 7.05 -16.30
N PHE A 116 -26.28 7.71 -15.63
CA PHE A 116 -24.85 7.57 -15.91
C PHE A 116 -24.36 6.15 -15.67
N PHE A 117 -24.67 5.57 -14.51
CA PHE A 117 -24.26 4.20 -14.18
C PHE A 117 -25.03 3.13 -14.97
N ASP A 118 -26.33 3.32 -15.21
CA ASP A 118 -27.12 2.38 -16.03
C ASP A 118 -26.52 2.22 -17.43
N ALA A 119 -26.11 3.32 -18.06
CA ALA A 119 -25.46 3.29 -19.36
C ALA A 119 -24.16 2.46 -19.33
N ILE A 120 -23.33 2.64 -18.30
CA ILE A 120 -22.08 1.88 -18.14
C ILE A 120 -22.37 0.39 -17.90
N ILE A 121 -23.33 0.10 -17.02
CA ILE A 121 -23.72 -1.27 -16.66
C ILE A 121 -24.25 -2.02 -17.87
N GLU A 122 -25.03 -1.38 -18.73
CA GLU A 122 -25.52 -1.99 -19.97
C GLU A 122 -24.37 -2.51 -20.84
N TYR A 123 -23.36 -1.67 -21.11
CA TYR A 123 -22.19 -2.07 -21.90
C TYR A 123 -21.36 -3.16 -21.21
N LEU A 124 -21.13 -3.05 -19.89
CA LEU A 124 -20.34 -4.04 -19.15
C LEU A 124 -21.06 -5.39 -19.04
N ASN A 125 -22.37 -5.40 -18.84
CA ASN A 125 -23.15 -6.63 -18.80
C ASN A 125 -23.24 -7.28 -20.19
N ALA A 126 -23.36 -6.49 -21.25
CA ALA A 126 -23.25 -7.00 -22.61
C ALA A 126 -21.89 -7.67 -22.83
N LEU A 127 -20.78 -6.99 -22.50
CA LEU A 127 -19.42 -7.53 -22.61
C LEU A 127 -19.22 -8.84 -21.84
N GLN A 128 -19.76 -8.94 -20.62
CA GLN A 128 -19.67 -10.15 -19.80
C GLN A 128 -20.53 -11.31 -20.34
N SER A 129 -21.68 -11.00 -20.94
CA SER A 129 -22.63 -11.98 -21.45
C SER A 129 -22.17 -12.53 -22.80
N THR A 130 -21.87 -11.64 -23.75
CA THR A 130 -21.56 -11.98 -25.14
C THR A 130 -20.08 -12.19 -25.37
N GLY A 131 -19.18 -11.50 -24.66
CA GLY A 131 -17.75 -11.51 -24.94
C GLY A 131 -17.37 -10.77 -26.23
N ILE A 132 -16.14 -10.99 -26.70
CA ILE A 132 -15.62 -10.41 -27.94
C ILE A 132 -15.04 -11.54 -28.80
N PHE A 133 -15.55 -11.67 -30.02
CA PHE A 133 -14.93 -12.49 -31.05
C PHE A 133 -13.79 -11.73 -31.72
N ILE A 134 -12.61 -12.34 -31.79
CA ILE A 134 -11.42 -11.78 -32.45
C ILE A 134 -11.25 -12.50 -33.78
N PRO A 135 -11.70 -11.92 -34.92
CA PRO A 135 -11.78 -12.64 -36.19
C PRO A 135 -10.42 -13.09 -36.71
N THR A 136 -9.39 -12.25 -36.54
CA THR A 136 -8.01 -12.53 -36.97
C THR A 136 -7.41 -13.77 -36.33
N LEU A 137 -7.91 -14.14 -35.14
CA LEU A 137 -7.40 -15.26 -34.34
C LEU A 137 -8.43 -16.37 -34.18
N ARG A 138 -9.62 -16.22 -34.78
CA ARG A 138 -10.80 -17.10 -34.63
C ARG A 138 -11.05 -17.50 -33.17
N TYR A 139 -10.85 -16.55 -32.26
CA TYR A 139 -10.90 -16.80 -30.82
C TYR A 139 -12.01 -15.97 -30.18
N HIS A 140 -12.76 -16.60 -29.28
CA HIS A 140 -13.83 -15.94 -28.54
C HIS A 140 -13.39 -15.66 -27.10
N LEU A 141 -13.23 -14.38 -26.76
CA LEU A 141 -12.77 -13.95 -25.46
C LEU A 141 -13.96 -13.56 -24.57
N ASN A 142 -14.12 -14.25 -23.44
CA ASN A 142 -15.11 -13.92 -22.44
C ASN A 142 -14.52 -12.97 -21.40
N PHE A 143 -15.35 -12.17 -20.75
CA PHE A 143 -14.94 -11.18 -19.76
C PHE A 143 -15.74 -11.35 -18.47
N THR A 144 -15.16 -10.93 -17.36
CA THR A 144 -15.86 -10.84 -16.08
C THR A 144 -15.34 -9.69 -15.24
N PHE A 145 -16.26 -8.97 -14.62
CA PHE A 145 -15.97 -8.00 -13.59
C PHE A 145 -15.40 -8.71 -12.36
N THR A 146 -14.56 -8.02 -11.60
CA THR A 146 -13.98 -8.50 -10.34
C THR A 146 -14.32 -7.58 -9.16
N ILE A 147 -13.77 -6.39 -9.17
CA ILE A 147 -13.86 -5.38 -8.12
C ILE A 147 -13.95 -3.98 -8.71
N LEU A 148 -14.47 -3.05 -7.92
CA LEU A 148 -14.33 -1.63 -8.14
C LEU A 148 -13.48 -1.04 -7.02
N ALA A 149 -12.29 -0.58 -7.37
CA ALA A 149 -11.41 0.13 -6.47
C ALA A 149 -11.68 1.63 -6.50
N GLY A 150 -11.50 2.29 -5.37
CA GLY A 150 -11.62 3.73 -5.22
C GLY A 150 -11.28 4.11 -3.79
N ASP A 151 -11.05 5.40 -3.55
CA ASP A 151 -10.78 5.89 -2.20
C ASP A 151 -11.94 5.57 -1.23
N HIS A 152 -11.72 5.80 0.06
CA HIS A 152 -12.71 5.47 1.07
C HIS A 152 -14.06 6.17 0.83
N LEU A 153 -14.06 7.43 0.38
CA LEU A 153 -15.27 8.21 0.18
C LEU A 153 -16.06 7.73 -1.05
N ALA A 154 -15.37 7.56 -2.18
CA ALA A 154 -15.94 7.08 -3.43
C ALA A 154 -16.46 5.64 -3.29
N SER A 155 -15.73 4.76 -2.61
CA SER A 155 -16.17 3.40 -2.33
C SER A 155 -17.46 3.37 -1.50
N ASN A 156 -17.55 4.18 -0.44
CA ASN A 156 -18.80 4.26 0.35
C ASN A 156 -19.95 4.84 -0.49
N ASP A 157 -19.70 5.89 -1.28
CA ASP A 157 -20.71 6.49 -2.16
C ASP A 157 -21.26 5.47 -3.17
N ILE A 158 -20.37 4.77 -3.88
CA ILE A 158 -20.72 3.74 -4.88
C ILE A 158 -21.38 2.53 -4.21
N GLY A 159 -21.00 2.18 -2.98
CA GLY A 159 -21.63 1.10 -2.24
C GLY A 159 -23.03 1.41 -1.73
N GLY A 160 -23.45 2.68 -1.73
CA GLY A 160 -24.71 3.11 -1.11
C GLY A 160 -24.61 3.22 0.42
N PHE A 161 -23.39 3.31 0.96
CA PHE A 161 -23.14 3.54 2.37
C PHE A 161 -23.18 5.04 2.70
N GLN A 162 -23.30 5.38 3.98
CA GLN A 162 -23.18 6.75 4.44
C GLN A 162 -21.77 7.31 4.18
N LYS A 163 -21.71 8.60 3.89
CA LYS A 163 -20.45 9.34 3.67
C LYS A 163 -20.00 10.15 4.87
N ILE A 164 -20.74 10.04 5.98
CA ILE A 164 -20.44 10.70 7.24
C ILE A 164 -19.70 9.70 8.12
N PHE A 165 -18.39 9.93 8.31
CA PHE A 165 -17.51 9.03 9.07
C PHE A 165 -17.39 9.41 10.54
N SER A 166 -18.22 10.33 11.01
CA SER A 166 -18.21 10.88 12.37
C SER A 166 -19.41 10.44 13.22
N THR A 167 -20.19 9.45 12.77
CA THR A 167 -21.40 8.98 13.46
C THR A 167 -21.81 7.58 13.01
N GLY A 168 -22.52 6.86 13.88
CA GLY A 168 -23.14 5.57 13.59
C GLY A 168 -22.17 4.51 13.07
N GLU A 169 -22.69 3.54 12.32
CA GLU A 169 -21.86 2.52 11.67
C GLU A 169 -21.20 3.07 10.39
N PHE A 170 -19.95 3.49 10.50
CA PHE A 170 -19.24 4.19 9.42
C PHE A 170 -18.43 3.24 8.51
N CYS A 171 -18.26 1.98 8.90
CA CYS A 171 -17.45 1.02 8.15
C CYS A 171 -18.30 0.24 7.13
N ARG A 172 -17.85 0.19 5.87
CA ARG A 172 -18.47 -0.63 4.80
C ARG A 172 -18.23 -2.14 4.94
N HIS A 173 -17.35 -2.53 5.86
CA HIS A 173 -16.91 -3.92 6.02
C HIS A 173 -17.45 -4.61 7.28
N CYS A 174 -17.74 -3.83 8.33
CA CYS A 174 -18.24 -4.35 9.60
C CYS A 174 -19.27 -3.39 10.24
N HIS A 175 -19.92 -3.85 11.29
CA HIS A 175 -20.93 -3.09 12.05
C HIS A 175 -20.35 -2.34 13.26
N ILE A 176 -19.09 -1.91 13.19
CA ILE A 176 -18.51 -1.09 14.27
C ILE A 176 -19.15 0.31 14.28
N ASN A 177 -19.47 0.82 15.48
CA ASN A 177 -20.03 2.15 15.65
C ASN A 177 -18.93 3.19 15.93
N TYR A 178 -19.19 4.45 15.60
CA TYR A 178 -18.24 5.56 15.74
C TYR A 178 -17.82 5.84 17.18
N ASP A 179 -18.70 5.63 18.15
CA ASP A 179 -18.39 5.74 19.60
C ASP A 179 -17.31 4.72 20.03
N GLN A 180 -17.25 3.59 19.33
CA GLN A 180 -16.35 2.49 19.60
C GLN A 180 -14.98 2.57 18.87
N LYS A 181 -14.77 3.57 18.00
CA LYS A 181 -13.58 3.64 17.10
C LYS A 181 -12.21 3.65 17.79
N LEU A 182 -12.16 4.02 19.07
CA LEU A 182 -10.91 4.08 19.85
C LEU A 182 -10.66 2.82 20.68
N ILE A 183 -11.62 1.89 20.70
CA ILE A 183 -11.48 0.61 21.40
C ILE A 183 -10.60 -0.31 20.54
N PRO A 184 -9.54 -0.91 21.10
CA PRO A 184 -8.74 -1.90 20.39
C PRO A 184 -9.62 -3.00 19.78
N LEU A 185 -9.35 -3.38 18.51
CA LEU A 185 -10.21 -4.33 17.78
C LEU A 185 -10.33 -5.69 18.48
N ASN A 186 -9.30 -6.13 19.20
CA ASN A 186 -9.33 -7.37 20.01
C ASN A 186 -10.18 -7.27 21.29
N GLN A 187 -10.67 -6.07 21.64
CA GLN A 187 -11.49 -5.80 22.83
C GLN A 187 -12.94 -5.47 22.46
N ILE A 188 -13.32 -5.60 21.19
CA ILE A 188 -14.65 -5.24 20.71
C ILE A 188 -15.18 -6.23 19.68
N SER A 189 -16.48 -6.50 19.74
CA SER A 189 -17.20 -7.21 18.67
C SER A 189 -17.44 -6.29 17.48
N HIS A 190 -16.88 -6.65 16.32
CA HIS A 190 -17.04 -5.91 15.07
C HIS A 190 -17.49 -6.85 13.92
N PRO A 191 -18.72 -7.41 14.00
CA PRO A 191 -19.14 -8.44 13.06
C PRO A 191 -19.08 -7.91 11.62
N ARG A 192 -18.57 -8.76 10.72
CA ARG A 192 -18.48 -8.47 9.29
C ARG A 192 -19.89 -8.33 8.71
N ARG A 193 -20.06 -7.39 7.78
CA ARG A 193 -21.29 -7.31 7.00
C ARG A 193 -21.40 -8.55 6.12
N ILE A 194 -22.59 -9.13 6.05
CA ILE A 194 -22.91 -10.26 5.15
C ILE A 194 -23.95 -9.83 4.11
N THR A 195 -23.93 -10.49 2.95
CA THR A 195 -24.72 -10.08 1.77
C THR A 195 -26.22 -10.05 2.05
N ASP A 196 -26.75 -11.08 2.69
CA ASP A 196 -28.20 -11.22 2.89
C ASP A 196 -28.75 -10.19 3.88
N GLN A 197 -28.02 -9.96 4.98
CA GLN A 197 -28.34 -8.90 5.94
C GLN A 197 -28.24 -7.52 5.29
N HIS A 198 -27.21 -7.28 4.48
CA HIS A 198 -27.06 -6.02 3.76
C HIS A 198 -28.22 -5.77 2.79
N ASN A 199 -28.64 -6.77 2.02
CA ASN A 199 -29.77 -6.66 1.09
C ASN A 199 -31.08 -6.36 1.82
N TYR A 200 -31.32 -6.97 2.98
CA TYR A 200 -32.47 -6.67 3.82
C TYR A 200 -32.46 -5.22 4.33
N ILE A 201 -31.30 -4.71 4.76
CA ILE A 201 -31.13 -3.31 5.20
C ILE A 201 -31.37 -2.34 4.03
N VAL A 202 -30.81 -2.63 2.84
CA VAL A 202 -31.02 -1.82 1.64
C VAL A 202 -32.51 -1.72 1.32
N GLN A 203 -33.26 -2.82 1.36
CA GLN A 203 -34.70 -2.80 1.10
C GLN A 203 -35.44 -1.92 2.11
N LYS A 204 -35.14 -2.05 3.40
CA LYS A 204 -35.71 -1.18 4.44
C LYS A 204 -35.42 0.30 4.20
N VAL A 205 -34.21 0.65 3.80
CA VAL A 205 -33.83 2.04 3.52
C VAL A 205 -34.64 2.60 2.35
N ILE A 206 -34.86 1.79 1.30
CA ILE A 206 -35.70 2.16 0.14
C ILE A 206 -37.16 2.39 0.57
N ASP A 207 -37.70 1.51 1.42
CA ASP A 207 -39.10 1.55 1.85
C ASP A 207 -39.43 2.74 2.77
N LEU A 208 -38.42 3.32 3.44
CA LEU A 208 -38.60 4.39 4.45
C LEU A 208 -38.72 5.80 3.86
N ASP A 209 -38.44 6.01 2.57
CA ASP A 209 -38.57 7.26 1.77
C ASP A 209 -38.01 8.60 2.36
N ASN A 210 -37.29 8.57 3.49
CA ASN A 210 -36.91 9.76 4.28
C ASN A 210 -35.39 10.03 4.36
N ASN A 211 -34.61 9.67 3.34
CA ASN A 211 -33.12 9.73 3.41
C ASN A 211 -32.55 9.06 4.67
N ALA A 212 -33.24 8.02 5.16
CA ALA A 212 -32.86 7.33 6.37
C ALA A 212 -31.51 6.61 6.18
N VAL A 213 -30.64 6.72 7.17
CA VAL A 213 -29.43 5.89 7.24
C VAL A 213 -29.69 4.79 8.26
N LEU A 214 -29.71 3.54 7.82
CA LEU A 214 -29.88 2.38 8.70
C LEU A 214 -28.60 1.56 8.67
N GLN A 215 -28.00 1.36 9.84
CA GLN A 215 -26.79 0.53 9.99
C GLN A 215 -25.70 0.89 8.96
N GLY A 216 -25.48 2.20 8.77
CA GLY A 216 -24.48 2.73 7.83
C GLY A 216 -24.87 2.68 6.35
N VAL A 217 -26.03 2.12 5.99
CA VAL A 217 -26.56 2.09 4.60
C VAL A 217 -27.48 3.28 4.40
N ALA A 218 -27.26 4.02 3.31
CA ALA A 218 -27.99 5.25 2.98
C ALA A 218 -28.79 5.14 1.68
N ASP A 219 -28.40 4.24 0.77
CA ASP A 219 -29.11 4.04 -0.50
C ASP A 219 -28.76 2.67 -1.11
N ARG A 220 -29.44 2.30 -2.19
CA ARG A 220 -29.02 1.21 -3.06
C ARG A 220 -27.80 1.63 -3.86
N SER A 221 -26.82 0.74 -3.99
CA SER A 221 -25.68 0.98 -4.89
C SER A 221 -26.16 1.22 -6.33
N PRO A 222 -25.64 2.25 -7.04
CA PRO A 222 -25.91 2.42 -8.47
C PRO A 222 -25.39 1.26 -9.32
N LEU A 223 -24.47 0.44 -8.81
CA LEU A 223 -23.91 -0.73 -9.51
C LEU A 223 -24.63 -2.04 -9.19
N ALA A 224 -25.75 -2.00 -8.46
CA ALA A 224 -26.45 -3.22 -8.02
C ALA A 224 -26.89 -4.16 -9.16
N ASN A 225 -26.99 -3.67 -10.39
CA ASN A 225 -27.35 -4.47 -11.58
C ASN A 225 -26.14 -4.93 -12.41
N LEU A 226 -24.90 -4.59 -12.01
CA LEU A 226 -23.70 -5.09 -12.67
C LEU A 226 -23.50 -6.57 -12.30
N ILE A 227 -23.36 -7.44 -13.31
CA ILE A 227 -23.13 -8.87 -13.10
C ILE A 227 -21.86 -9.06 -12.27
N GLY A 228 -21.97 -9.81 -11.18
CA GLY A 228 -20.85 -10.09 -10.26
C GLY A 228 -20.65 -9.05 -9.15
N PHE A 229 -21.30 -7.90 -9.21
CA PHE A 229 -21.14 -6.84 -8.20
C PHE A 229 -22.00 -7.08 -6.95
N HIS A 230 -21.41 -6.84 -5.78
CA HIS A 230 -22.14 -6.66 -4.53
C HIS A 230 -21.38 -5.69 -3.62
N ALA A 231 -22.05 -4.69 -3.04
CA ALA A 231 -21.41 -3.62 -2.26
C ALA A 231 -20.50 -4.13 -1.12
N VAL A 232 -20.90 -5.21 -0.44
CA VAL A 232 -20.11 -5.84 0.63
C VAL A 232 -18.86 -6.59 0.16
N ARG A 233 -18.80 -7.05 -1.10
CA ARG A 233 -17.73 -7.94 -1.61
C ARG A 233 -16.85 -7.29 -2.68
N SER A 234 -17.41 -6.40 -3.48
CA SER A 234 -16.77 -5.88 -4.69
C SER A 234 -16.05 -4.53 -4.47
N LEU A 235 -15.95 -4.05 -3.23
CA LEU A 235 -15.40 -2.74 -2.87
C LEU A 235 -14.23 -2.88 -1.87
N PRO A 236 -13.03 -3.27 -2.33
CA PRO A 236 -11.86 -3.45 -1.48
C PRO A 236 -11.42 -2.13 -0.82
N ASN A 237 -10.56 -2.24 0.19
CA ASN A 237 -9.84 -1.08 0.72
C ASN A 237 -8.82 -0.56 -0.28
N ASP A 238 -8.41 0.68 -0.09
CA ASP A 238 -7.39 1.31 -0.91
C ASP A 238 -6.10 1.36 -0.08
N PRO A 239 -5.14 0.43 -0.28
CA PRO A 239 -3.92 0.42 0.51
C PRO A 239 -3.10 1.70 0.33
N MET A 240 -3.19 2.37 -0.82
CA MET A 240 -2.48 3.63 -1.04
C MET A 240 -3.01 4.70 -0.10
N HIS A 241 -4.32 4.96 -0.10
CA HIS A 241 -4.91 6.00 0.74
C HIS A 241 -5.01 5.59 2.22
N ASP A 242 -5.50 4.37 2.49
CA ASP A 242 -5.79 3.92 3.86
C ASP A 242 -4.49 3.60 4.62
N PHE A 243 -3.55 2.88 3.99
CA PHE A 243 -2.34 2.41 4.65
C PHE A 243 -1.13 3.31 4.38
N HIS A 244 -0.76 3.53 3.12
CA HIS A 244 0.48 4.25 2.78
C HIS A 244 0.39 5.74 3.13
N GLU A 245 -0.66 6.43 2.69
CA GLU A 245 -0.89 7.84 3.02
C GLU A 245 -1.46 8.04 4.44
N GLY A 246 -2.35 7.14 4.86
CA GLY A 246 -3.01 7.19 6.15
C GLY A 246 -2.12 6.73 7.31
N VAL A 247 -2.11 5.43 7.58
CA VAL A 247 -1.50 4.84 8.79
C VAL A 247 0.02 4.99 8.80
N CYS A 248 0.70 4.60 7.71
CA CYS A 248 2.16 4.64 7.60
C CYS A 248 2.69 6.07 7.78
N GLY A 249 2.03 7.04 7.12
CA GLY A 249 2.35 8.46 7.27
C GLY A 249 2.30 8.93 8.71
N GLN A 250 1.21 8.63 9.41
CA GLN A 250 1.06 9.05 10.80
C GLN A 250 2.07 8.37 11.73
N LEU A 251 2.27 7.06 11.57
CA LEU A 251 3.20 6.28 12.39
C LEU A 251 4.65 6.75 12.19
N LEU A 252 5.10 6.91 10.94
CA LEU A 252 6.44 7.37 10.63
C LEU A 252 6.70 8.75 11.23
N MET A 253 5.71 9.65 11.14
CA MET A 253 5.82 11.00 11.71
C MET A 253 5.91 10.99 13.23
N ALA A 254 5.16 10.12 13.91
CA ALA A 254 5.26 9.94 15.35
C ALA A 254 6.65 9.42 15.76
N ILE A 255 7.17 8.42 15.03
CA ILE A 255 8.51 7.85 15.27
C ILE A 255 9.59 8.91 15.06
N LEU A 256 9.54 9.68 13.97
CA LEU A 256 10.52 10.73 13.69
C LEU A 256 10.49 11.84 14.74
N LYS A 257 9.29 12.21 15.21
CA LYS A 257 9.13 13.21 16.29
C LYS A 257 9.77 12.72 17.59
N GLU A 258 9.55 11.48 17.96
CA GLU A 258 10.10 10.88 19.18
C GLU A 258 11.63 10.68 19.07
N ALA A 259 12.12 10.20 17.93
CA ALA A 259 13.56 10.07 17.67
C ALA A 259 14.27 11.43 17.73
N SER A 260 13.62 12.48 17.25
CA SER A 260 14.12 13.85 17.36
C SER A 260 14.14 14.36 18.81
N ALA A 261 13.05 14.13 19.56
CA ALA A 261 12.96 14.51 20.97
C ALA A 261 14.06 13.83 21.82
N LYS A 262 14.33 12.55 21.55
CA LYS A 262 15.40 11.78 22.20
C LYS A 262 16.81 12.07 21.65
N ARG A 263 16.96 13.01 20.71
CA ARG A 263 18.24 13.37 20.05
C ARG A 263 18.93 12.17 19.37
N LEU A 264 18.16 11.16 18.98
CA LEU A 264 18.62 10.02 18.19
C LEU A 264 18.81 10.42 16.73
N LEU A 265 18.01 11.38 16.24
CA LEU A 265 18.10 11.88 14.87
C LEU A 265 17.80 13.38 14.83
N THR A 266 18.63 14.14 14.13
CA THR A 266 18.42 15.57 13.88
C THR A 266 17.73 15.77 12.54
N TYR A 267 17.08 16.93 12.38
CA TYR A 267 16.43 17.31 11.12
C TYR A 267 17.43 17.40 9.96
N GLY A 268 18.63 17.91 10.21
CA GLY A 268 19.69 17.99 9.19
C GLY A 268 20.18 16.61 8.76
N GLU A 269 20.23 15.63 9.67
CA GLU A 269 20.55 14.24 9.32
C GLU A 269 19.46 13.60 8.45
N ILE A 270 18.18 13.86 8.73
CA ILE A 270 17.07 13.37 7.86
C ILE A 270 17.18 13.99 6.47
N GLU A 271 17.34 15.31 6.39
CA GLU A 271 17.46 16.04 5.13
C GLU A 271 18.66 15.55 4.31
N SER A 272 19.83 15.44 4.93
CA SER A 272 21.03 14.92 4.26
C SER A 272 20.80 13.51 3.71
N ARG A 273 20.15 12.63 4.49
CA ARG A 273 19.87 11.24 4.08
C ARG A 273 18.87 11.18 2.93
N LEU A 274 17.83 12.01 2.92
CA LEU A 274 16.88 12.11 1.80
C LEU A 274 17.55 12.61 0.52
N ILE A 275 18.43 13.62 0.63
CA ILE A 275 19.14 14.17 -0.53
C ILE A 275 20.13 13.15 -1.11
N SER A 276 20.87 12.45 -0.25
CA SER A 276 21.87 11.46 -0.67
C SER A 276 21.26 10.10 -1.05
N PHE A 277 19.94 9.92 -0.92
CA PHE A 277 19.31 8.65 -1.21
C PHE A 277 19.33 8.36 -2.72
N GLU A 278 19.76 7.15 -3.09
CA GLU A 278 19.81 6.70 -4.47
C GLU A 278 18.42 6.25 -4.97
N TYR A 279 17.59 7.22 -5.37
CA TYR A 279 16.29 6.94 -5.96
C TYR A 279 16.41 6.17 -7.28
N GLY A 280 15.60 5.12 -7.42
CA GLY A 280 15.45 4.38 -8.68
C GLY A 280 15.03 5.29 -9.82
N MET A 281 15.30 4.89 -11.07
CA MET A 281 15.05 5.74 -12.25
C MET A 281 13.61 6.24 -12.34
N ASN A 282 12.64 5.42 -11.93
CA ASN A 282 11.21 5.75 -11.95
C ASN A 282 10.79 6.72 -10.83
N ASP A 283 11.56 6.80 -9.74
CA ASP A 283 11.23 7.61 -8.56
C ASP A 283 11.95 8.95 -8.51
N LYS A 284 12.91 9.18 -9.41
CA LYS A 284 13.69 10.42 -9.48
C LYS A 284 12.82 11.66 -9.67
N SER A 285 11.69 11.54 -10.35
CA SER A 285 10.71 12.62 -10.55
C SER A 285 9.76 12.81 -9.38
N ASN A 286 9.61 11.81 -8.50
CA ASN A 286 8.65 11.79 -7.39
C ASN A 286 9.35 11.82 -6.02
N LYS A 287 10.50 12.49 -5.92
CA LYS A 287 11.25 12.58 -4.66
C LYS A 287 10.40 13.25 -3.57
N PRO A 288 10.44 12.74 -2.33
CA PRO A 288 9.75 13.38 -1.23
C PRO A 288 10.30 14.80 -1.00
N PRO A 289 9.44 15.78 -0.66
CA PRO A 289 9.88 17.12 -0.35
C PRO A 289 10.71 17.13 0.94
N ILE A 290 11.63 18.10 1.04
CA ILE A 290 12.50 18.26 2.22
C ILE A 290 11.67 18.34 3.50
N LEU A 291 11.94 17.42 4.44
CA LEU A 291 11.36 17.37 5.78
C LEU A 291 11.90 18.52 6.64
N ARG A 292 11.11 19.57 6.85
CA ARG A 292 11.43 20.67 7.78
C ARG A 292 10.73 20.45 9.12
N LYS A 293 11.27 21.02 10.21
CA LYS A 293 10.67 20.97 11.56
C LYS A 293 9.18 21.36 11.60
N LYS A 294 8.77 22.31 10.76
CA LYS A 294 7.36 22.72 10.61
C LYS A 294 6.43 21.63 10.05
N HIS A 295 6.95 20.65 9.31
CA HIS A 295 6.18 19.53 8.75
C HIS A 295 5.87 18.49 9.84
N LEU A 296 6.81 18.22 10.77
CA LEU A 296 6.57 17.31 11.90
C LEU A 296 5.50 17.82 12.88
N ASN A 297 5.38 19.14 13.03
CA ASN A 297 4.38 19.74 13.93
C ASN A 297 2.96 19.74 13.36
N LYS A 298 2.78 19.58 12.04
CA LYS A 298 1.46 19.64 11.38
C LYS A 298 0.77 18.29 11.18
N GLY A 299 1.42 17.18 11.56
CA GLY A 299 0.81 15.84 11.55
C GLY A 299 0.37 15.31 10.18
N LYS A 300 0.70 15.99 9.08
CA LYS A 300 0.40 15.55 7.71
C LYS A 300 1.67 15.56 6.89
N PHE A 301 2.08 14.39 6.41
CA PHE A 301 3.13 14.24 5.41
C PHE A 301 2.52 13.60 4.17
N VAL A 302 2.62 14.29 3.03
CA VAL A 302 2.10 13.82 1.74
C VAL A 302 3.32 13.63 0.85
N ALA A 303 3.88 12.42 0.88
CA ALA A 303 4.74 11.82 -0.14
C ALA A 303 5.41 10.58 0.48
N PHE A 304 4.99 9.40 0.04
CA PHE A 304 5.77 8.19 0.19
C PHE A 304 6.30 7.78 -1.17
N VAL A 305 7.61 7.53 -1.24
CA VAL A 305 8.18 6.66 -2.26
C VAL A 305 8.47 5.36 -1.52
N ILE A 306 7.76 4.28 -1.86
CA ILE A 306 8.06 2.94 -1.36
C ILE A 306 9.24 2.44 -2.18
N LEU A 307 10.43 2.50 -1.61
CA LEU A 307 11.60 1.88 -2.21
C LEU A 307 11.69 0.46 -1.65
N THR A 308 11.56 -0.56 -2.49
CA THR A 308 11.80 -1.95 -2.10
C THR A 308 13.29 -2.22 -2.22
N GLY A 309 14.01 -2.04 -1.11
CA GLY A 309 15.40 -2.49 -0.97
C GLY A 309 15.43 -3.90 -0.37
N GLU A 310 16.23 -4.80 -0.95
CA GLU A 310 16.54 -6.09 -0.33
C GLU A 310 17.36 -5.86 0.95
N ILE A 311 16.88 -6.34 2.10
CA ILE A 311 17.66 -6.40 3.33
C ILE A 311 18.48 -7.69 3.26
N GLN A 312 19.73 -7.60 2.81
CA GLN A 312 20.70 -8.67 3.02
C GLN A 312 21.13 -8.66 4.49
N ALA A 313 20.40 -9.40 5.33
CA ALA A 313 20.87 -9.77 6.65
C ALA A 313 22.01 -10.80 6.52
N LYS A 314 23.23 -10.31 6.33
CA LYS A 314 24.44 -11.04 6.67
C LYS A 314 25.11 -10.26 7.79
N SER A 315 25.05 -10.76 9.03
CA SER A 315 25.96 -10.30 10.09
C SER A 315 27.36 -10.81 9.76
N PRO A 316 28.33 -9.94 9.43
CA PRO A 316 29.72 -10.33 9.53
C PRO A 316 30.12 -10.30 11.01
N ALA A 317 31.21 -10.98 11.38
CA ALA A 317 31.81 -10.89 12.72
C ALA A 317 32.26 -9.46 13.10
N ILE A 318 32.20 -8.53 12.15
CA ILE A 318 32.50 -7.11 12.28
C ILE A 318 31.47 -6.26 11.54
N SER A 319 31.07 -5.13 12.10
CA SER A 319 30.18 -4.15 11.45
C SER A 319 30.74 -2.73 11.61
N PHE A 320 30.30 -1.78 10.79
CA PHE A 320 30.80 -0.40 10.82
C PHE A 320 29.64 0.55 11.01
N ILE A 321 29.75 1.43 12.01
CA ILE A 321 28.74 2.44 12.32
C ILE A 321 29.39 3.82 12.38
N ASN A 322 28.61 4.90 12.27
CA ASN A 322 29.13 6.25 12.47
C ASN A 322 28.81 6.77 13.88
N SER A 323 29.80 7.40 14.51
CA SER A 323 29.61 8.14 15.77
C SER A 323 28.73 9.38 15.57
N ASN A 324 28.26 9.97 16.67
CA ASN A 324 27.47 11.21 16.68
C ASN A 324 28.16 12.41 15.99
N LYS A 325 29.47 12.33 15.71
CA LYS A 325 30.25 13.37 15.01
C LYS A 325 30.60 12.96 13.56
N GLY A 326 29.96 11.93 13.02
CA GLY A 326 30.19 11.44 11.66
C GLY A 326 31.50 10.66 11.46
N LYS A 327 32.23 10.33 12.53
CA LYS A 327 33.46 9.53 12.45
C LYS A 327 33.14 8.04 12.44
N PRO A 328 33.79 7.22 11.61
CA PRO A 328 33.55 5.79 11.55
C PRO A 328 34.01 5.10 12.84
N LEU A 329 33.21 4.15 13.29
CA LEU A 329 33.50 3.22 14.36
C LEU A 329 33.40 1.79 13.80
N LEU A 330 34.29 0.94 14.26
CA LEU A 330 34.26 -0.49 14.01
C LEU A 330 33.59 -1.16 15.22
N ILE A 331 32.63 -2.05 14.95
CA ILE A 331 32.02 -2.93 15.94
C ILE A 331 32.53 -4.34 15.67
N VAL A 332 32.96 -5.03 16.72
CA VAL A 332 33.41 -6.43 16.62
C VAL A 332 32.50 -7.29 17.50
N ALA A 333 31.97 -8.36 16.90
CA ALA A 333 31.07 -9.32 17.53
C ALA A 333 29.84 -8.69 18.23
N ASP A 334 29.38 -7.52 17.76
CA ASP A 334 28.25 -6.76 18.31
C ASP A 334 28.38 -6.35 19.80
N GLU A 335 29.59 -6.39 20.37
CA GLU A 335 29.82 -6.13 21.80
C GLU A 335 30.78 -4.97 22.10
N TYR A 336 31.66 -4.62 21.16
CA TYR A 336 32.72 -3.64 21.42
C TYR A 336 32.92 -2.66 20.26
N ALA A 337 32.97 -1.35 20.59
CA ALA A 337 33.23 -0.28 19.64
C ALA A 337 34.70 0.18 19.65
N PHE A 338 35.24 0.40 18.46
CA PHE A 338 36.59 0.93 18.25
C PHE A 338 36.55 2.17 17.38
N LYS A 339 37.34 3.18 17.75
CA LYS A 339 37.58 4.38 16.95
C LYS A 339 38.84 4.20 16.12
N LEU A 340 38.83 4.75 14.90
CA LEU A 340 40.02 4.77 14.05
C LEU A 340 41.12 5.61 14.71
N ASN A 341 42.30 5.01 14.88
CA ASN A 341 43.48 5.67 15.45
C ASN A 341 44.42 6.14 14.35
N LYS A 342 44.79 5.25 13.42
CA LYS A 342 45.66 5.56 12.28
C LYS A 342 45.33 4.66 11.08
N ALA A 343 45.60 5.14 9.87
CA ALA A 343 45.46 4.35 8.65
C ALA A 343 46.75 4.45 7.83
N THR A 344 47.13 3.33 7.23
CA THR A 344 48.22 3.19 6.25
C THR A 344 47.62 2.77 4.91
N THR A 345 48.44 2.68 3.87
CA THR A 345 47.97 2.23 2.54
C THR A 345 47.38 0.82 2.53
N THR A 346 47.79 -0.03 3.47
CA THR A 346 47.36 -1.44 3.56
C THR A 346 46.50 -1.76 4.79
N THR A 347 46.67 -1.03 5.89
CA THR A 347 46.08 -1.39 7.20
C THR A 347 45.47 -0.20 7.93
N LYS A 348 44.28 -0.38 8.50
CA LYS A 348 43.60 0.54 9.43
C LYS A 348 43.72 0.01 10.86
N TYR A 349 44.08 0.89 11.78
CA TYR A 349 44.32 0.57 13.18
C TYR A 349 43.24 1.23 14.04
N TRP A 350 42.53 0.41 14.80
CA TRP A 350 41.39 0.79 15.61
C TRP A 350 41.71 0.58 17.09
N ILE A 351 41.25 1.48 17.95
CA ILE A 351 41.44 1.42 19.41
C ILE A 351 40.10 1.50 20.11
N CYS A 352 39.96 0.86 21.27
CA CYS A 352 38.73 0.90 22.06
C CYS A 352 38.26 2.35 22.29
N THR A 353 36.94 2.56 22.24
CA THR A 353 36.34 3.88 22.49
C THR A 353 36.43 4.31 23.96
N ILE A 354 36.59 3.38 24.90
CA ILE A 354 36.70 3.67 26.34
C ILE A 354 38.15 4.00 26.68
N ASN A 355 38.36 5.17 27.29
CA ASN A 355 39.69 5.62 27.69
C ASN A 355 40.26 4.73 28.81
N GLY A 356 41.55 4.39 28.71
CA GLY A 356 42.26 3.56 29.70
C GLY A 356 42.36 2.08 29.33
N TYR A 357 41.77 1.65 28.22
CA TYR A 357 41.80 0.25 27.78
C TYR A 357 42.68 0.06 26.54
N ALA A 358 43.50 -1.00 26.54
CA ALA A 358 44.55 -1.23 25.54
C ALA A 358 44.09 -1.94 24.27
N ALA A 359 42.85 -2.44 24.24
CA ALA A 359 42.36 -3.27 23.16
C ALA A 359 42.39 -2.58 21.80
N LYS A 360 42.94 -3.29 20.81
CA LYS A 360 43.22 -2.82 19.46
C LYS A 360 42.73 -3.82 18.44
N VAL A 361 42.26 -3.32 17.31
CA VAL A 361 41.81 -4.14 16.18
C VAL A 361 42.42 -3.57 14.91
N HIS A 362 42.90 -4.44 14.04
CA HIS A 362 43.45 -4.08 12.74
C HIS A 362 42.56 -4.64 11.64
N THR A 363 42.18 -3.79 10.70
CA THR A 363 41.51 -4.20 9.46
C THR A 363 42.39 -3.85 8.27
N ASP A 364 42.22 -4.53 7.14
CA ASP A 364 42.88 -4.12 5.90
C ASP A 364 42.22 -2.86 5.30
N SER A 365 42.75 -2.40 4.16
CA SER A 365 42.19 -1.26 3.42
C SER A 365 40.77 -1.52 2.90
N THR A 366 40.40 -2.79 2.67
CA THR A 366 39.07 -3.25 2.27
C THR A 366 38.12 -3.56 3.43
N ASN A 367 38.50 -3.21 4.67
CA ASN A 367 37.71 -3.38 5.89
C ASN A 367 37.50 -4.83 6.36
N LEU A 368 38.36 -5.78 5.97
CA LEU A 368 38.35 -7.14 6.52
C LEU A 368 39.22 -7.22 7.78
N LEU A 369 38.79 -8.02 8.76
CA LEU A 369 39.51 -8.21 10.02
C LEU A 369 40.86 -8.91 9.77
N MET A 370 41.96 -8.28 10.16
CA MET A 370 43.30 -8.87 10.08
C MET A 370 43.77 -9.42 11.42
N LYS A 371 43.59 -8.65 12.50
CA LYS A 371 44.14 -9.00 13.82
C LYS A 371 43.37 -8.32 14.95
N THR A 372 43.13 -9.04 16.03
CA THR A 372 42.74 -8.49 17.33
C THR A 372 43.96 -8.54 18.26
N VAL A 373 44.21 -7.46 18.99
CA VAL A 373 45.35 -7.32 19.90
C VAL A 373 44.81 -6.85 21.26
N ASP A 374 45.11 -7.62 22.30
CA ASP A 374 44.64 -7.49 23.69
C ASP A 374 43.17 -7.86 23.96
N ASN A 375 42.93 -8.44 25.15
CA ASN A 375 41.59 -8.77 25.64
C ASN A 375 40.91 -7.54 26.26
N HIS A 376 39.60 -7.43 26.10
CA HIS A 376 38.81 -6.36 26.72
C HIS A 376 38.66 -6.63 28.21
N SER A 377 39.13 -5.70 29.05
CA SER A 377 38.99 -5.78 30.51
C SER A 377 37.81 -4.95 31.06
N HIS A 378 36.86 -4.59 30.20
CA HIS A 378 35.60 -3.95 30.58
C HIS A 378 34.39 -4.71 30.01
N LEU A 379 33.25 -4.55 30.68
CA LEU A 379 31.98 -5.06 30.21
C LEU A 379 31.54 -4.33 28.93
N PRO A 380 30.89 -5.02 27.97
CA PRO A 380 30.26 -4.41 26.79
C PRO A 380 29.26 -3.29 27.15
N GLU A 381 29.33 -2.14 26.48
CA GLU A 381 28.30 -1.07 26.60
C GLU A 381 27.10 -1.38 25.66
N LYS A 382 26.41 -2.52 25.87
CA LYS A 382 25.38 -3.04 24.94
C LYS A 382 24.28 -2.01 24.63
N GLU A 383 23.74 -1.32 25.63
CA GLU A 383 22.70 -0.30 25.42
C GLU A 383 23.14 0.85 24.49
N LYS A 384 24.41 1.25 24.59
CA LYS A 384 24.95 2.34 23.77
C LYS A 384 25.21 1.89 22.33
N LEU A 385 25.64 0.64 22.16
CA LEU A 385 25.77 0.00 20.86
C LEU A 385 24.40 -0.18 20.20
N GLU A 386 23.40 -0.67 20.95
CA GLU A 386 22.01 -0.77 20.49
C GLU A 386 21.46 0.60 20.07
N VAL A 387 21.72 1.66 20.83
CA VAL A 387 21.32 3.02 20.44
C VAL A 387 22.00 3.46 19.13
N LEU A 388 23.28 3.15 18.94
CA LEU A 388 23.99 3.49 17.70
C LEU A 388 23.52 2.65 16.50
N GLU A 389 23.30 1.35 16.70
CA GLU A 389 22.68 0.47 15.71
C GLU A 389 21.28 0.93 15.36
N ILE A 390 20.45 1.31 16.35
CA ILE A 390 19.12 1.87 16.12
C ILE A 390 19.25 3.16 15.30
N ARG A 391 20.25 4.02 15.52
CA ARG A 391 20.45 5.24 14.70
C ARG A 391 20.84 4.94 13.25
N GLU A 392 21.58 3.87 13.02
CA GLU A 392 21.92 3.38 11.69
C GLU A 392 20.70 2.68 11.04
N LYS A 393 20.02 1.79 11.77
CA LYS A 393 18.78 1.10 11.38
C LYS A 393 17.58 2.06 11.26
N ILE A 394 17.60 3.25 11.85
CA ILE A 394 16.60 4.30 11.59
C ILE A 394 16.71 4.82 10.15
N THR A 395 17.89 4.68 9.51
CA THR A 395 18.03 4.82 8.05
C THR A 395 17.20 3.76 7.32
N PHE A 396 17.13 2.54 7.87
CA PHE A 396 16.28 1.45 7.41
C PHE A 396 14.82 1.53 7.92
N LEU A 397 14.48 2.29 8.97
CA LEU A 397 13.06 2.48 9.34
C LEU A 397 12.27 3.28 8.30
N PHE A 398 12.97 4.04 7.44
CA PHE A 398 12.37 4.57 6.21
C PHE A 398 11.90 3.45 5.25
N PHE A 399 12.44 2.22 5.40
CA PHE A 399 12.07 1.00 4.66
C PHE A 399 11.21 0.01 5.47
N ILE A 400 11.31 -0.04 6.81
CA ILE A 400 10.78 -1.14 7.65
C ILE A 400 9.28 -1.05 7.96
N VAL A 401 8.53 -0.06 7.46
CA VAL A 401 7.06 -0.07 7.69
C VAL A 401 6.36 -1.25 6.99
N LEU A 402 7.01 -1.94 6.04
CA LEU A 402 6.46 -3.15 5.41
C LEU A 402 6.81 -4.48 6.15
N ASN A 403 7.97 -4.60 6.80
CA ASN A 403 8.43 -5.90 7.33
C ASN A 403 7.90 -6.22 8.74
N ILE A 404 7.62 -5.23 9.59
CA ILE A 404 7.14 -5.50 10.97
C ILE A 404 5.70 -6.06 10.97
N PHE A 405 4.86 -5.72 9.97
CA PHE A 405 3.48 -6.18 9.92
C PHE A 405 3.25 -7.48 9.14
N LEU A 406 4.20 -7.93 8.32
CA LEU A 406 4.12 -9.26 7.67
C LEU A 406 4.45 -10.41 8.64
N THR A 407 5.07 -10.13 9.79
CA THR A 407 5.32 -11.10 10.87
C THR A 407 4.27 -11.11 11.98
N VAL A 408 3.26 -10.23 11.94
CA VAL A 408 2.09 -10.39 12.80
C VAL A 408 1.13 -11.31 12.08
N ASN A 409 1.08 -12.57 12.54
CA ASN A 409 0.08 -13.56 12.18
C ASN A 409 -1.30 -12.89 12.04
N ILE A 410 -1.79 -12.77 10.80
CA ILE A 410 -3.21 -12.64 10.55
C ILE A 410 -3.78 -14.06 10.69
N SER A 411 -3.89 -14.49 11.95
CA SER A 411 -4.77 -15.56 12.35
C SER A 411 -5.97 -14.91 13.03
N THR A 412 -7.04 -14.69 12.26
CA THR A 412 -8.48 -14.86 12.59
C THR A 412 -9.34 -14.15 11.57
#